data_AF-A0AA90UST6-F1
#
_entry.id   AF-A0AA90UST6-F1
#
_cell.length_a   1.000
_cell.length_b   1.000
_cell.length_c   1.000
_cell.angle_alpha   90.00
_cell.angle_beta   90.00
_cell.angle_gamma   90.00
#
_symmetry.space_group_name_H-M   'P 1'
#
loop_
_entity.id
_entity.type
_entity.pdbx_description
1 polymer ?
#
loop_
_entity_poly.entity_id
_entity_poly.type
_entity_poly.pdbx_seq_one_letter_code
_entity_poly.pdbx_strand_id
1 'polypeptide(L)'
;PDNTFTPLSDNMYVMNERQRDRIIQIAHLLPLLTGEVVLPKLEDKGREWLEQIRLETMKNDDKVKARQRFRICPTTMRMMTCIMLCKVLETLIQKHGFNGAEKQLKESPDLWKGMLVKTQTPTMLNVFDVLADYQLDNALYFFRSRIEDAFSSKNYCSQSPYDRTHRGKNDSIFERLDVTFTFEQAEQQSVAVKGATATHETVRQMLKNWKRQGLISILPDKRYQKVTSII
;
A
#
# COMPACT_ATOMS: atom_id res chain seq x y z
N PRO A 1 -7.09 -10.21 23.35
CA PRO A 1 -6.80 -11.55 23.91
C PRO A 1 -7.55 -12.61 23.12
N ASP A 2 -6.82 -13.55 22.53
CA ASP A 2 -7.38 -14.69 21.79
C ASP A 2 -8.12 -15.61 22.78
N ASN A 3 -9.44 -15.75 22.58
CA ASN A 3 -10.32 -16.55 23.41
C ASN A 3 -10.62 -17.93 22.79
N THR A 4 -9.89 -18.33 21.74
CA THR A 4 -10.09 -19.58 20.99
C THR A 4 -10.07 -20.83 21.87
N PHE A 5 -9.30 -20.81 22.97
CA PHE A 5 -9.20 -21.94 23.91
C PHE A 5 -9.88 -21.68 25.26
N THR A 6 -10.60 -20.57 25.41
CA THR A 6 -11.39 -20.33 26.63
C THR A 6 -12.58 -21.30 26.59
N PRO A 7 -12.83 -22.07 27.67
CA PRO A 7 -14.04 -22.87 27.75
C PRO A 7 -15.24 -21.97 27.47
N LEU A 8 -16.14 -22.40 26.58
CA LEU A 8 -17.41 -21.71 26.37
C LEU A 8 -18.07 -21.56 27.75
N SER A 9 -18.08 -20.34 28.29
CA SER A 9 -18.84 -20.07 29.50
C SER A 9 -20.31 -20.33 29.19
N ASP A 10 -21.05 -20.92 30.12
CA ASP A 10 -22.50 -21.15 29.95
C ASP A 10 -23.26 -19.87 29.55
N ASN A 11 -22.72 -18.72 29.94
CA ASN A 11 -23.09 -17.41 29.42
C ASN A 11 -22.19 -17.05 28.23
N MET A 12 -22.49 -17.59 27.05
CA MET A 12 -22.02 -16.97 25.81
C MET A 12 -22.53 -15.52 25.87
N TYR A 13 -21.69 -14.52 25.61
CA TYR A 13 -22.14 -13.12 25.55
C TYR A 13 -23.04 -12.95 24.31
N VAL A 14 -24.27 -13.45 24.41
CA VAL A 14 -25.30 -13.34 23.37
C VAL A 14 -25.86 -11.94 23.45
N MET A 15 -25.93 -11.29 22.30
CA MET A 15 -26.59 -10.00 22.16
C MET A 15 -28.03 -10.11 22.66
N ASN A 16 -28.37 -9.33 23.69
CA ASN A 16 -29.73 -9.34 24.23
C ASN A 16 -30.70 -8.59 23.31
N GLU A 17 -32.01 -8.84 23.47
CA GLU A 17 -33.06 -8.24 22.64
C GLU A 17 -32.97 -6.71 22.62
N ARG A 18 -32.69 -6.10 23.76
CA ARG A 18 -32.52 -4.65 23.86
C ARG A 18 -31.34 -4.13 23.05
N GLN A 19 -30.21 -4.85 23.02
CA GLN A 19 -29.05 -4.50 22.19
C GLN A 19 -29.38 -4.66 20.70
N ARG A 20 -30.07 -5.74 20.33
CA ARG A 20 -30.55 -5.97 18.96
C ARG A 20 -31.46 -4.85 18.49
N ASP A 21 -32.46 -4.47 19.29
CA ASP A 21 -33.41 -3.40 18.95
C ASP A 21 -32.70 -2.07 18.78
N ARG A 22 -31.72 -1.76 19.64
CA ARG A 22 -30.93 -0.53 19.50
C ARG A 22 -30.11 -0.51 18.22
N ILE A 23 -29.54 -1.64 17.82
CA ILE A 23 -28.80 -1.75 16.54
C ILE A 23 -29.75 -1.53 15.35
N ILE A 24 -30.94 -2.13 15.37
CA ILE A 24 -31.95 -1.94 14.33
C ILE A 24 -32.37 -0.48 14.24
N GLN A 25 -32.62 0.18 15.36
CA GLN A 25 -32.98 1.60 15.41
C GLN A 25 -31.87 2.50 14.84
N ILE A 26 -30.61 2.28 15.22
CA ILE A 26 -29.48 3.04 14.68
C ILE A 26 -29.35 2.80 13.17
N ALA A 27 -29.45 1.55 12.72
CA ALA A 27 -29.38 1.20 11.30
C ALA A 27 -30.48 1.87 10.48
N HIS A 28 -31.70 2.00 11.04
CA HIS A 28 -32.81 2.71 10.40
C HIS A 28 -32.55 4.21 10.24
N LEU A 29 -31.84 4.85 11.18
CA LEU A 29 -31.59 6.29 11.15
C LEU A 29 -30.33 6.67 10.35
N LEU A 30 -29.36 5.77 10.17
CA LEU A 30 -28.12 6.03 9.43
C LEU A 30 -28.34 6.64 8.02
N PRO A 31 -29.30 6.15 7.20
CA PRO A 31 -29.57 6.72 5.89
C PRO A 31 -30.02 8.19 5.91
N LEU A 32 -30.49 8.72 7.04
CA LEU A 32 -30.88 10.12 7.19
C LEU A 32 -29.66 11.05 7.35
N LEU A 33 -28.48 10.51 7.65
CA LEU A 33 -27.25 11.28 7.83
C LEU A 33 -26.57 11.52 6.48
N THR A 34 -27.05 12.51 5.74
CA THR A 34 -26.55 12.84 4.41
C THR A 34 -25.72 14.12 4.40
N GLY A 35 -24.75 14.19 3.47
CA GLY A 35 -23.89 15.35 3.25
C GLY A 35 -22.46 15.17 3.77
N GLU A 36 -21.70 16.26 3.72
CA GLU A 36 -20.26 16.27 4.04
C GLU A 36 -20.00 16.90 5.41
N VAL A 37 -18.94 16.42 6.08
CA VAL A 37 -18.48 16.91 7.38
C VAL A 37 -16.96 16.78 7.46
N VAL A 38 -16.32 17.77 8.06
CA VAL A 38 -14.88 17.75 8.35
C VAL A 38 -14.66 17.40 9.81
N LEU A 39 -13.72 16.49 10.08
CA LEU A 39 -13.42 15.98 11.43
C LEU A 39 -11.98 16.34 11.81
N PRO A 40 -11.70 17.61 12.15
CA PRO A 40 -10.33 18.10 12.28
C PRO A 40 -9.53 17.38 13.37
N LYS A 41 -10.15 17.07 14.52
CA LYS A 41 -9.46 16.38 15.62
C LYS A 41 -9.14 14.92 15.28
N LEU A 42 -9.99 14.25 14.50
CA LEU A 42 -9.73 12.91 14.00
C LEU A 42 -8.59 12.93 12.96
N GLU A 43 -8.58 13.93 12.07
CA GLU A 43 -7.47 14.12 11.12
C GLU A 43 -6.14 14.35 11.84
N ASP A 44 -6.12 15.23 12.84
CA ASP A 44 -4.94 15.49 13.67
C ASP A 44 -4.46 14.23 14.39
N LYS A 45 -5.40 13.47 14.97
CA LYS A 45 -5.08 12.19 15.63
C LYS A 45 -4.48 11.18 14.65
N GLY A 46 -5.03 11.10 13.42
CA GLY A 46 -4.48 10.27 12.37
C GLY A 46 -3.07 10.68 11.93
N ARG A 47 -2.78 11.98 11.89
CA ARG A 47 -1.44 12.52 11.59
C ARG A 47 -0.43 12.21 12.70
N GLU A 48 -0.84 12.36 13.96
CA GLU A 48 -0.03 12.01 15.12
C GLU A 48 0.37 10.53 15.06
N TRP A 49 -0.60 9.63 14.85
CA TRP A 49 -0.33 8.20 14.73
C TRP A 49 0.61 7.88 13.55
N LEU A 50 0.40 8.51 12.38
CA LEU A 50 1.30 8.33 11.23
C LEU A 50 2.75 8.71 11.55
N GLU A 51 2.94 9.80 12.29
CA GLU A 51 4.27 10.28 12.70
C GLU A 51 4.91 9.36 13.74
N GLN A 52 4.15 8.88 14.72
CA GLN A 52 4.63 7.90 15.68
C GLN A 52 5.13 6.63 14.99
N ILE A 53 4.35 6.07 14.06
CA ILE A 53 4.79 4.90 13.27
C ILE A 53 6.00 5.24 12.39
N ARG A 54 6.12 6.46 11.87
CA ARG A 54 7.31 6.89 11.12
C ARG A 54 8.57 6.85 11.98
N LEU A 55 8.54 7.41 13.18
CA LEU A 55 9.67 7.43 14.09
C LEU A 55 10.06 6.00 14.51
N GLU A 56 9.07 5.17 14.84
CA GLU A 56 9.30 3.77 15.20
C GLU A 56 9.96 2.98 14.06
N THR A 57 9.42 3.10 12.85
CA THR A 57 9.91 2.36 11.68
C THR A 57 11.27 2.83 11.19
N MET A 58 11.61 4.11 11.38
CA MET A 58 12.97 4.61 11.12
C MET A 58 14.00 4.01 12.06
N LYS A 59 13.65 3.86 13.34
CA LYS A 59 14.54 3.26 14.34
C LYS A 59 14.83 1.78 14.04
N ASN A 60 13.84 1.08 13.51
CA ASN A 60 13.88 -0.37 13.30
C ASN A 60 14.15 -0.79 11.83
N ASP A 61 14.35 0.17 10.91
CA ASP A 61 14.41 -0.03 9.44
C ASP A 61 13.25 -0.90 8.88
N ASP A 62 12.06 -0.78 9.47
CA ASP A 62 10.90 -1.60 9.08
C ASP A 62 10.11 -0.95 7.94
N LYS A 63 10.58 -1.19 6.71
CA LYS A 63 9.96 -0.66 5.48
C LYS A 63 8.53 -1.17 5.25
N VAL A 64 8.21 -2.36 5.74
CA VAL A 64 6.88 -2.97 5.61
C VAL A 64 5.88 -2.22 6.48
N LYS A 65 6.19 -2.09 7.77
CA LYS A 65 5.38 -1.33 8.73
C LYS A 65 5.26 0.14 8.30
N ALA A 66 6.36 0.74 7.81
CA ALA A 66 6.36 2.10 7.32
C ALA A 66 5.40 2.33 6.14
N ARG A 67 5.20 1.33 5.27
CA ARG A 67 4.26 1.43 4.16
C ARG A 67 2.82 1.18 4.58
N GLN A 68 2.59 0.20 5.46
CA GLN A 68 1.23 -0.16 5.90
C GLN A 68 0.52 0.99 6.62
N ARG A 69 1.25 1.88 7.30
CA ARG A 69 0.65 3.05 8.00
C ARG A 69 -0.25 3.90 7.09
N PHE A 70 0.10 4.05 5.82
CA PHE A 70 -0.68 4.85 4.86
C PHE A 70 -1.99 4.20 4.43
N ARG A 71 -2.11 2.87 4.57
CA ARG A 71 -3.35 2.14 4.31
C ARG A 71 -4.22 2.06 5.57
N ILE A 72 -3.57 1.82 6.71
CA ILE A 72 -4.26 1.62 7.99
C ILE A 72 -4.87 2.91 8.49
N CYS A 73 -4.13 4.02 8.51
CA CYS A 73 -4.65 5.29 9.04
C CYS A 73 -5.97 5.72 8.36
N PRO A 74 -6.10 5.76 7.01
CA PRO A 74 -7.38 6.06 6.37
C PRO A 74 -8.49 5.06 6.66
N THR A 75 -8.16 3.78 6.82
CA THR A 75 -9.14 2.73 7.15
C THR A 75 -9.65 2.91 8.58
N THR A 76 -8.75 3.17 9.54
CA THR A 76 -9.12 3.48 10.93
C THR A 76 -9.93 4.76 11.03
N MET A 77 -9.57 5.83 10.28
CA MET A 77 -10.38 7.05 10.24
C MET A 77 -11.82 6.76 9.79
N ARG A 78 -12.02 5.93 8.76
CA ARG A 78 -13.36 5.51 8.34
C ARG A 78 -14.10 4.74 9.44
N MET A 79 -13.44 3.80 10.11
CA MET A 79 -14.05 3.05 11.22
C MET A 79 -14.44 3.96 12.38
N MET A 80 -13.57 4.91 12.75
CA MET A 80 -13.86 5.90 13.79
C MET A 80 -15.03 6.79 13.43
N THR A 81 -15.13 7.25 12.17
CA THR A 81 -16.30 8.00 11.70
C THR A 81 -17.58 7.19 11.87
N CYS A 82 -17.60 5.91 11.47
CA CYS A 82 -18.77 5.04 11.67
C CYS A 82 -19.15 4.90 13.15
N ILE A 83 -18.16 4.69 14.04
CA ILE A 83 -18.40 4.57 15.48
C ILE A 83 -19.01 5.87 16.04
N MET A 84 -18.47 7.02 15.65
CA MET A 84 -18.99 8.32 16.10
C MET A 84 -20.38 8.61 15.55
N LEU A 85 -20.69 8.24 14.30
CA LEU A 85 -22.04 8.35 13.73
C LEU A 85 -23.05 7.51 14.52
N CYS A 86 -22.72 6.26 14.83
CA CYS A 86 -23.54 5.42 15.70
C CYS A 86 -23.74 6.05 17.08
N LYS A 87 -22.71 6.70 17.65
CA LYS A 87 -22.81 7.39 18.94
C LYS A 87 -23.73 8.62 18.91
N VAL A 88 -23.70 9.40 17.82
CA VAL A 88 -24.61 10.53 17.61
C VAL A 88 -26.05 10.05 17.58
N LEU A 89 -26.34 9.01 16.81
CA LEU A 89 -27.69 8.41 16.72
C LEU A 89 -28.14 7.82 18.06
N GLU A 90 -27.26 7.10 18.76
CA GLU A 90 -27.53 6.59 20.10
C GLU A 90 -27.94 7.73 21.05
N THR A 91 -27.24 8.87 21.00
CA THR A 91 -27.51 10.04 21.83
C THR A 91 -28.87 10.66 21.51
N LEU A 92 -29.22 10.77 20.22
CA LEU A 92 -30.54 11.26 19.80
C LEU A 92 -31.67 10.35 20.28
N ILE A 93 -31.52 9.03 20.10
CA ILE A 93 -32.49 8.04 20.56
C ILE A 93 -32.65 8.09 22.09
N GLN A 94 -31.55 8.20 22.84
CA GLN A 94 -31.59 8.31 24.30
C GLN A 94 -32.33 9.56 24.78
N LYS A 95 -32.18 10.68 24.06
CA LYS A 95 -32.76 11.97 24.45
C LYS A 95 -34.22 12.15 24.02
N HIS A 96 -34.59 11.64 22.86
CA HIS A 96 -35.89 11.92 22.22
C HIS A 96 -36.74 10.68 21.94
N GLY A 97 -36.24 9.49 22.28
CA GLY A 97 -36.80 8.23 21.78
C GLY A 97 -36.54 8.05 20.28
N PHE A 98 -36.83 6.85 19.76
CA PHE A 98 -36.58 6.52 18.36
C PHE A 98 -37.34 7.43 17.38
N ASN A 99 -38.67 7.54 17.53
CA ASN A 99 -39.50 8.37 16.66
C ASN A 99 -39.14 9.86 16.77
N GLY A 100 -38.78 10.32 17.97
CA GLY A 100 -38.35 11.70 18.19
C GLY A 100 -37.00 11.99 17.53
N ALA A 101 -36.05 11.06 17.61
CA ALA A 101 -34.77 11.15 16.90
C ALA A 101 -34.98 11.21 15.38
N GLU A 102 -35.84 10.36 14.83
CA GLU A 102 -36.17 10.37 13.40
C GLU A 102 -36.78 11.70 12.95
N LYS A 103 -37.74 12.22 13.73
CA LYS A 103 -38.36 13.53 13.47
C LYS A 103 -37.34 14.66 13.46
N GLN A 104 -36.45 14.71 14.46
CA GLN A 104 -35.40 15.73 14.55
C GLN A 104 -34.43 15.69 13.36
N LEU A 105 -34.03 14.49 12.91
CA LEU A 105 -33.16 14.34 11.74
C LEU A 105 -33.84 14.77 10.44
N LYS A 106 -35.15 14.56 10.30
CA LYS A 106 -35.93 15.01 9.14
C LYS A 106 -36.15 16.52 9.14
N GLU A 107 -36.45 17.11 10.30
CA GLU A 107 -36.68 18.55 10.44
C GLU A 107 -35.38 19.37 10.40
N SER A 108 -34.26 18.79 10.83
CA SER A 108 -32.94 19.44 10.86
C SER A 108 -31.85 18.49 10.33
N PRO A 109 -31.74 18.36 8.99
CA PRO A 109 -30.83 17.40 8.34
C PRO A 109 -29.35 17.58 8.68
N ASP A 110 -28.94 18.77 9.11
CA ASP A 110 -27.54 19.08 9.47
C ASP A 110 -27.22 18.96 10.97
N LEU A 111 -28.23 18.69 11.82
CA LEU A 111 -28.06 18.61 13.29
C LEU A 111 -26.93 17.65 13.69
N TRP A 112 -26.86 16.51 13.01
CA TRP A 112 -25.88 15.47 13.30
C TRP A 112 -24.44 15.91 13.07
N LYS A 113 -24.18 16.85 12.14
CA LYS A 113 -22.82 17.31 11.82
C LYS A 113 -22.18 17.99 13.03
N GLY A 114 -22.92 18.91 13.65
CA GLY A 114 -22.48 19.60 14.86
C GLY A 114 -22.33 18.65 16.05
N MET A 115 -23.20 17.65 16.17
CA MET A 115 -23.07 16.60 17.20
C MET A 115 -21.85 15.73 16.98
N LEU A 116 -21.57 15.33 15.73
CA LEU A 116 -20.43 14.49 15.38
C LEU A 116 -19.11 15.19 15.68
N VAL A 117 -19.00 16.48 15.38
CA VAL A 117 -17.82 17.28 15.74
C VAL A 117 -17.59 17.28 17.25
N LYS A 118 -18.67 17.37 18.05
CA LYS A 118 -18.61 17.30 19.52
C LYS A 118 -18.25 15.91 20.04
N THR A 119 -18.54 14.85 19.29
CA THR A 119 -18.18 13.46 19.66
C THR A 119 -16.67 13.20 19.64
N GLN A 120 -15.87 14.05 18.98
CA GLN A 120 -14.39 14.02 18.98
C GLN A 120 -13.79 14.45 20.34
N THR A 121 -14.13 13.69 21.38
CA THR A 121 -13.58 13.80 22.74
C THR A 121 -12.26 13.03 22.82
N PRO A 122 -11.35 13.36 23.76
CA PRO A 122 -10.10 12.60 23.93
C PRO A 122 -10.34 11.10 24.13
N THR A 123 -11.32 10.73 24.97
CA THR A 123 -11.67 9.32 25.20
C THR A 123 -12.12 8.61 23.93
N MET A 124 -12.95 9.27 23.10
CA MET A 124 -13.36 8.70 21.82
C MET A 124 -12.17 8.56 20.87
N LEU A 125 -11.32 9.58 20.77
CA LEU A 125 -10.17 9.57 19.88
C LEU A 125 -9.10 8.55 20.28
N ASN A 126 -8.97 8.20 21.57
CA ASN A 126 -8.07 7.13 22.01
C ASN A 126 -8.45 5.74 21.48
N VAL A 127 -9.72 5.54 21.07
CA VAL A 127 -10.14 4.31 20.38
C VAL A 127 -9.43 4.16 19.03
N PHE A 128 -9.02 5.28 18.41
CA PHE A 128 -8.25 5.27 17.16
C PHE A 128 -6.96 4.46 17.31
N ASP A 129 -6.19 4.70 18.38
CA ASP A 129 -4.90 4.05 18.59
C ASP A 129 -5.07 2.53 18.70
N VAL A 130 -6.03 2.09 19.52
CA VAL A 130 -6.35 0.67 19.71
C VAL A 130 -6.71 0.01 18.38
N LEU A 131 -7.56 0.65 17.57
CA LEU A 131 -7.97 0.10 16.28
C LEU A 131 -6.85 0.11 15.23
N ALA A 132 -6.05 1.18 15.20
CA ALA A 132 -4.95 1.32 14.24
C ALA A 132 -3.83 0.33 14.55
N ASP A 133 -3.44 0.22 15.81
CA ASP A 133 -2.38 -0.68 16.25
C ASP A 133 -2.79 -2.14 16.05
N TYR A 134 -4.03 -2.50 16.43
CA TYR A 134 -4.55 -3.84 16.18
C TYR A 134 -4.58 -4.20 14.68
N GLN A 135 -5.01 -3.28 13.82
CA GLN A 135 -4.98 -3.52 12.37
C GLN A 135 -3.55 -3.64 11.84
N LEU A 136 -2.62 -2.85 12.38
CA LEU A 136 -1.21 -2.91 11.98
C LEU A 136 -0.57 -4.22 12.39
N ASP A 137 -0.74 -4.63 13.63
CA ASP A 137 -0.21 -5.88 14.15
C ASP A 137 -0.76 -7.08 13.37
N ASN A 138 -2.07 -7.11 13.09
CA ASN A 138 -2.66 -8.17 12.26
C ASN A 138 -2.12 -8.14 10.82
N ALA A 139 -1.97 -6.95 10.23
CA ALA A 139 -1.45 -6.83 8.87
C ALA A 139 -0.02 -7.38 8.78
N LEU A 140 0.81 -7.10 9.77
CA LEU A 140 2.17 -7.63 9.85
C LEU A 140 2.16 -9.13 10.16
N TYR A 141 1.38 -9.57 11.14
CA TYR A 141 1.34 -10.97 11.54
C TYR A 141 0.94 -11.91 10.39
N PHE A 142 -0.13 -11.58 9.65
CA PHE A 142 -0.65 -12.45 8.59
C PHE A 142 -0.02 -12.22 7.21
N PHE A 143 0.47 -11.01 6.92
CA PHE A 143 0.83 -10.64 5.54
C PHE A 143 2.26 -10.12 5.36
N ARG A 144 3.09 -10.05 6.42
CA ARG A 144 4.44 -9.47 6.32
C ARG A 144 5.27 -10.06 5.19
N SER A 145 5.45 -11.39 5.13
CA SER A 145 6.24 -12.03 4.07
C SER A 145 5.68 -11.74 2.68
N ARG A 146 4.35 -11.77 2.49
CA ARG A 146 3.74 -11.45 1.19
C ARG A 146 3.98 -9.99 0.78
N ILE A 147 3.99 -9.08 1.75
CA ILE A 147 4.24 -7.66 1.49
C ILE A 147 5.73 -7.44 1.18
N GLU A 148 6.64 -8.11 1.89
CA GLU A 148 8.09 -8.11 1.61
C GLU A 148 8.39 -8.67 0.21
N ASP A 149 7.76 -9.79 -0.16
CA ASP A 149 7.89 -10.40 -1.48
C ASP A 149 7.36 -9.50 -2.60
N ALA A 150 6.27 -8.77 -2.34
CA ALA A 150 5.77 -7.78 -3.28
C ALA A 150 6.80 -6.65 -3.50
N PHE A 151 7.54 -6.25 -2.47
CA PHE A 151 8.59 -5.23 -2.58
C PHE A 151 9.86 -5.74 -3.26
N SER A 152 10.25 -7.00 -3.01
CA SER A 152 11.41 -7.62 -3.67
C SER A 152 11.10 -8.06 -5.10
N SER A 153 9.80 -8.07 -5.49
CA SER A 153 9.40 -8.39 -6.85
C SER A 153 10.01 -7.40 -7.86
N LYS A 154 10.55 -7.95 -8.96
CA LYS A 154 11.14 -7.17 -10.06
C LYS A 154 10.21 -6.11 -10.66
N ASN A 155 8.90 -6.21 -10.39
CA ASN A 155 7.90 -5.27 -10.87
C ASN A 155 7.70 -4.06 -9.93
N TYR A 156 8.06 -4.17 -8.64
CA TYR A 156 7.88 -3.11 -7.65
C TYR A 156 9.15 -2.32 -7.37
N CYS A 157 10.32 -2.97 -7.42
CA CYS A 157 11.59 -2.24 -7.43
C CYS A 157 11.62 -1.36 -8.68
N SER A 158 11.46 -0.06 -8.46
CA SER A 158 11.64 0.96 -9.49
C SER A 158 13.00 0.73 -10.10
N GLN A 159 13.00 0.30 -11.36
CA GLN A 159 14.20 0.21 -12.16
C GLN A 159 14.95 1.53 -12.02
N SER A 160 16.23 1.45 -11.68
CA SER A 160 17.13 2.59 -11.84
C SER A 160 16.91 3.16 -13.25
N PRO A 161 16.97 4.48 -13.48
CA PRO A 161 16.86 5.04 -14.83
C PRO A 161 17.93 4.49 -15.80
N TYR A 162 18.90 3.73 -15.29
CA TYR A 162 19.93 3.03 -16.04
C TYR A 162 19.64 1.53 -16.30
N ASP A 163 18.60 0.97 -15.69
CA ASP A 163 18.16 -0.40 -16.00
C ASP A 163 17.39 -0.39 -17.33
N ARG A 164 18.10 -0.73 -18.39
CA ARG A 164 17.50 -0.96 -19.71
C ARG A 164 16.39 -2.01 -19.59
N THR A 165 15.17 -1.56 -19.84
CA THR A 165 13.88 -2.24 -19.65
C THR A 165 13.62 -3.46 -20.53
N HIS A 166 14.52 -3.81 -21.45
CA HIS A 166 14.45 -5.05 -22.22
C HIS A 166 15.86 -5.61 -22.43
N ARG A 167 16.27 -6.60 -21.63
CA ARG A 167 17.45 -7.43 -21.95
C ARG A 167 17.08 -8.37 -23.09
N GLY A 168 17.31 -7.93 -24.33
CA GLY A 168 17.18 -8.78 -25.50
C GLY A 168 18.36 -9.74 -25.63
N LYS A 169 18.26 -10.71 -26.54
CA LYS A 169 19.38 -11.63 -26.85
C LYS A 169 20.66 -10.87 -27.23
N ASN A 170 20.55 -9.69 -27.84
CA ASN A 170 21.70 -8.83 -28.15
C ASN A 170 22.38 -8.32 -26.88
N ASP A 171 21.63 -7.90 -25.87
CA ASP A 171 22.22 -7.39 -24.63
C ASP A 171 22.96 -8.51 -23.88
N SER A 172 22.44 -9.74 -23.89
CA SER A 172 23.15 -10.91 -23.35
C SER A 172 24.44 -11.23 -24.12
N ILE A 173 24.45 -11.08 -25.44
CA ILE A 173 25.68 -11.24 -26.25
C ILE A 173 26.67 -10.13 -25.88
N PHE A 174 26.21 -8.89 -25.75
CA PHE A 174 27.03 -7.76 -25.35
C PHE A 174 27.67 -7.99 -23.99
N GLU A 175 26.92 -8.42 -22.97
CA GLU A 175 27.43 -8.70 -21.62
C GLU A 175 28.52 -9.79 -21.60
N ARG A 176 28.39 -10.84 -22.42
CA ARG A 176 29.32 -11.98 -22.47
C ARG A 176 30.65 -11.71 -23.18
N LEU A 177 30.74 -10.63 -23.95
CA LEU A 177 31.98 -10.23 -24.62
C LEU A 177 32.89 -9.48 -23.66
N ASP A 178 34.20 -9.62 -23.82
CA ASP A 178 35.17 -8.85 -23.03
C ASP A 178 35.13 -7.34 -23.38
N VAL A 179 35.85 -6.53 -22.60
CA VAL A 179 36.00 -5.08 -22.85
C VAL A 179 36.55 -4.82 -24.26
N THR A 180 37.46 -5.68 -24.72
CA THR A 180 37.97 -5.67 -26.10
C THR A 180 37.76 -7.06 -26.69
N PHE A 181 37.16 -7.14 -27.88
CA PHE A 181 36.80 -8.40 -28.51
C PHE A 181 36.94 -8.37 -30.04
N THR A 182 37.05 -9.55 -30.66
CA THR A 182 37.11 -9.72 -32.11
C THR A 182 35.73 -10.02 -32.71
N PHE A 183 35.60 -9.89 -34.03
CA PHE A 183 34.38 -10.28 -34.72
C PHE A 183 34.03 -11.76 -34.49
N GLU A 184 35.03 -12.63 -34.54
CA GLU A 184 34.88 -14.08 -34.32
C GLU A 184 34.34 -14.39 -32.90
N GLN A 185 34.81 -13.68 -31.88
CA GLN A 185 34.28 -13.82 -30.52
C GLN A 185 32.81 -13.37 -30.45
N ALA A 186 32.44 -12.30 -31.15
CA ALA A 186 31.06 -11.85 -31.25
C ALA A 186 30.16 -12.86 -31.99
N GLU A 187 30.69 -13.55 -33.00
CA GLU A 187 29.98 -14.63 -33.70
C GLU A 187 29.75 -15.83 -32.78
N GLN A 188 30.80 -16.30 -32.09
CA GLN A 188 30.70 -17.42 -31.15
C GLN A 188 29.65 -17.16 -30.06
N GLN A 189 29.66 -15.96 -29.47
CA GLN A 189 28.64 -15.59 -28.47
C GLN A 189 27.24 -15.43 -29.09
N SER A 190 27.15 -14.96 -30.33
CA SER A 190 25.87 -14.86 -31.03
C SER A 190 25.26 -16.23 -31.31
N VAL A 191 26.07 -17.21 -31.74
CA VAL A 191 25.63 -18.60 -31.92
C VAL A 191 25.22 -19.22 -30.58
N ALA A 192 25.99 -19.00 -29.52
CA ALA A 192 25.67 -19.51 -28.19
C ALA A 192 24.33 -18.97 -27.62
N VAL A 193 23.92 -17.75 -27.99
CA VAL A 193 22.69 -17.12 -27.47
C VAL A 193 21.48 -17.26 -28.41
N LYS A 194 21.71 -17.22 -29.73
CA LYS A 194 20.64 -17.20 -30.75
C LYS A 194 20.54 -18.49 -31.56
N GLY A 195 21.47 -19.43 -31.42
CA GLY A 195 21.50 -20.69 -32.16
C GLY A 195 21.58 -20.47 -33.68
N ALA A 196 20.86 -21.29 -34.44
CA ALA A 196 20.87 -21.29 -35.92
C ALA A 196 20.45 -19.97 -36.59
N THR A 197 19.93 -19.00 -35.82
CA THR A 197 19.55 -17.67 -36.33
C THR A 197 20.70 -16.65 -36.32
N ALA A 198 21.84 -16.97 -35.69
CA ALA A 198 23.05 -16.15 -35.73
C ALA A 198 23.86 -16.45 -37.00
N THR A 199 23.61 -15.70 -38.06
CA THR A 199 24.44 -15.71 -39.27
C THR A 199 25.48 -14.60 -39.21
N HIS A 200 26.59 -14.77 -39.93
CA HIS A 200 27.65 -13.77 -40.08
C HIS A 200 27.10 -12.36 -40.39
N GLU A 201 26.10 -12.24 -41.27
CA GLU A 201 25.50 -10.96 -41.63
C GLU A 201 24.66 -10.34 -40.49
N THR A 202 23.96 -11.16 -39.71
CA THR A 202 23.22 -10.67 -38.53
C THR A 202 24.15 -10.15 -37.43
N VAL A 203 25.33 -10.77 -37.25
CA VAL A 203 26.35 -10.33 -36.30
C VAL A 203 26.99 -9.03 -36.79
N ARG A 204 27.28 -8.92 -38.08
CA ARG A 204 27.77 -7.68 -38.71
C ARG A 204 26.78 -6.53 -38.53
N GLN A 205 25.50 -6.76 -38.78
CA GLN A 205 24.46 -5.74 -38.60
C GLN A 205 24.28 -5.35 -37.13
N MET A 206 24.38 -6.32 -36.20
CA MET A 206 24.34 -6.06 -34.76
C MET A 206 25.50 -5.15 -34.32
N LEU A 207 26.74 -5.46 -34.70
CA LEU A 207 27.92 -4.65 -34.38
C LEU A 207 27.85 -3.25 -35.00
N LYS A 208 27.33 -3.15 -36.23
CA LYS A 208 27.07 -1.86 -36.89
C LYS A 208 26.07 -1.01 -36.09
N ASN A 209 25.02 -1.62 -35.56
CA ASN A 209 24.02 -0.95 -34.73
C ASN A 209 24.63 -0.50 -33.39
N TRP A 210 25.43 -1.34 -32.73
CA TRP A 210 26.11 -0.98 -31.48
C TRP A 210 27.12 0.17 -31.66
N LYS A 211 27.85 0.17 -32.78
CA LYS A 211 28.72 1.31 -33.14
C LYS A 211 27.91 2.59 -33.33
N ARG A 212 26.78 2.52 -34.04
CA ARG A 212 25.88 3.67 -34.24
C ARG A 212 25.30 4.20 -32.93
N GLN A 213 25.03 3.30 -31.99
CA GLN A 213 24.53 3.63 -30.64
C GLN A 213 25.62 4.12 -29.68
N GLY A 214 26.89 4.15 -30.11
CA GLY A 214 28.01 4.55 -29.26
C GLY A 214 28.41 3.54 -28.19
N LEU A 215 27.98 2.28 -28.30
CA LEU A 215 28.29 1.22 -27.33
C LEU A 215 29.69 0.62 -27.53
N ILE A 216 30.20 0.68 -28.75
CA ILE A 216 31.52 0.15 -29.11
C ILE A 216 32.27 1.13 -30.03
N SER A 217 33.59 1.14 -29.90
CA SER A 217 34.53 1.75 -30.83
C SER A 217 35.30 0.67 -31.59
N ILE A 218 35.86 1.02 -32.75
CA ILE A 218 36.73 0.11 -33.52
C ILE A 218 38.16 0.61 -33.36
N LEU A 219 39.03 -0.26 -32.87
CA LEU A 219 40.45 0.00 -32.70
C LEU A 219 41.21 -0.11 -34.04
N PRO A 220 42.41 0.48 -34.16
CA PRO A 220 43.21 0.44 -35.40
C PRO A 220 43.55 -0.97 -35.90
N ASP A 221 43.58 -1.94 -35.00
CA ASP A 221 43.83 -3.36 -35.27
C ASP A 221 42.57 -4.15 -35.67
N LYS A 222 41.46 -3.45 -35.95
CA LYS A 222 40.13 -3.99 -36.32
C LYS A 222 39.42 -4.76 -35.19
N ARG A 223 39.87 -4.64 -33.93
CA ARG A 223 39.13 -5.13 -32.77
C ARG A 223 38.05 -4.14 -32.34
N TYR A 224 37.05 -4.63 -31.63
CA TYR A 224 35.98 -3.82 -31.06
C TYR A 224 36.27 -3.60 -29.58
N GLN A 225 36.05 -2.39 -29.10
CA GLN A 225 36.17 -2.06 -27.68
C GLN A 225 34.86 -1.48 -27.17
N LYS A 226 34.37 -1.98 -26.03
CA LYS A 226 33.21 -1.41 -25.35
C LYS A 226 33.54 -0.02 -24.85
N VAL A 227 32.66 0.93 -25.10
CA VAL A 227 32.78 2.29 -24.56
C VAL A 227 32.25 2.24 -23.13
N THR A 228 33.14 2.15 -22.15
CA THR A 228 32.78 2.33 -20.74
C THR A 228 32.48 3.81 -20.53
N SER A 229 31.24 4.15 -20.17
CA SER A 229 30.95 5.49 -19.68
C SER A 229 31.78 5.69 -18.41
N ILE A 230 32.80 6.55 -18.47
CA ILE A 230 33.43 7.09 -17.27
C ILE A 230 32.46 8.15 -16.75
N ILE A 231 31.58 7.74 -15.83
CA ILE A 231 30.91 8.60 -14.85
C ILE A 231 30.89 7.82 -13.54
#